data_AF-A0A067C4V3-F1
#
_entry.id   AF-A0A067C4V3-F1
#
_cell.length_a   1.000
_cell.length_b   1.000
_cell.length_c   1.000
_cell.angle_alpha   90.00
_cell.angle_beta   90.00
_cell.angle_gamma   90.00
#
_symmetry.space_group_name_H-M   'P 1'
#
loop_
_entity.id
_entity.type
_entity.pdbx_description
1 polymer ?
#
loop_
_entity_poly.entity_id
_entity_poly.type
_entity_poly.pdbx_seq_one_letter_code
_entity_poly.pdbx_strand_id
1 'polypeptide(L)'
;MTWYEAHGHVRLSLLAPALPSRGLKNMLRSLDPSFACVTIPYFDYVQDSVAFRAGSCKSVSACSSIARELTGFKTSFQWSRGNWATAKFTPDMSFVNIKSTVLPSGQSKTLADVSSSIEGRVHNSVHNLLGADMTTASSPKEPMFWSHHALIDLLHTINFECRAKGLPKNDPKVFSSCSVRSGAAKVDANSVVNMLEDGTSQNVDETAVTKPWFAGVPNKYYDLSDVTQLGAFSYNYEMSGFLKDLLTNCDNVVPDNREDAVIVDTPHVLKSTYRKDNADERVWQRAMMQLGAASNLTVSDAELEMEKVQTLLYENCFPGTIQDFDPET
;
A
#
# COMPACT_ATOMS: atom_id res chain seq x y z
N MET A 1 14.57 13.60 -17.64
CA MET A 1 14.90 12.39 -16.89
C MET A 1 13.61 11.65 -16.63
N THR A 2 13.49 10.45 -17.16
CA THR A 2 12.30 9.61 -16.96
C THR A 2 12.65 8.51 -15.98
N TRP A 3 11.96 8.52 -14.84
CA TRP A 3 12.01 7.45 -13.85
C TRP A 3 10.91 6.46 -14.15
N TYR A 4 11.24 5.18 -14.13
CA TYR A 4 10.28 4.11 -14.33
C TYR A 4 10.10 3.32 -13.04
N GLU A 5 8.85 2.97 -12.78
CA GLU A 5 8.47 2.11 -11.68
C GLU A 5 9.01 0.69 -11.88
N ALA A 6 9.45 0.08 -10.78
CA ALA A 6 10.01 -1.25 -10.80
C ALA A 6 8.90 -2.28 -10.48
N HIS A 7 8.37 -2.93 -11.53
CA HIS A 7 7.35 -3.98 -11.43
C HIS A 7 7.94 -5.41 -11.44
N GLY A 8 7.20 -6.36 -10.85
CA GLY A 8 7.53 -7.78 -10.65
C GLY A 8 7.77 -8.08 -9.18
N HIS A 9 7.29 -9.25 -8.71
CA HIS A 9 6.97 -9.63 -7.31
C HIS A 9 7.88 -9.15 -6.16
N VAL A 10 9.15 -8.87 -6.43
CA VAL A 10 10.13 -8.41 -5.42
C VAL A 10 10.67 -7.00 -5.66
N ARG A 11 10.36 -6.39 -6.80
CA ARG A 11 10.63 -4.99 -7.08
C ARG A 11 9.68 -4.06 -6.32
N LEU A 12 8.43 -4.48 -6.15
CA LEU A 12 7.49 -3.81 -5.23
C LEU A 12 7.83 -4.07 -3.75
N SER A 13 8.42 -5.24 -3.46
CA SER A 13 8.47 -5.80 -2.09
C SER A 13 9.24 -5.02 -1.04
N LEU A 14 10.20 -4.18 -1.43
CA LEU A 14 11.12 -3.56 -0.47
C LEU A 14 11.57 -2.15 -0.85
N LEU A 15 11.25 -1.70 -2.07
CA LEU A 15 11.92 -0.55 -2.65
C LEU A 15 10.99 0.42 -3.38
N ALA A 16 10.13 -0.04 -4.29
CA ALA A 16 9.45 0.87 -5.21
C ALA A 16 8.63 2.00 -4.53
N PRO A 17 7.94 1.77 -3.40
CA PRO A 17 7.25 2.85 -2.74
C PRO A 17 8.16 3.58 -1.74
N ALA A 18 8.89 2.84 -0.91
CA ALA A 18 9.57 3.38 0.27
C ALA A 18 10.81 4.20 -0.09
N LEU A 19 11.69 3.69 -0.96
CA LEU A 19 13.00 4.29 -1.22
C LEU A 19 12.90 5.48 -2.20
N PRO A 20 12.16 5.40 -3.33
CA PRO A 20 11.83 6.56 -4.14
C PRO A 20 11.08 7.63 -3.35
N SER A 21 10.11 7.27 -2.49
CA SER A 21 9.43 8.24 -1.63
C SER A 21 10.39 8.87 -0.61
N ARG A 22 11.39 8.14 -0.12
CA ARG A 22 12.48 8.67 0.73
C ARG A 22 13.40 9.62 -0.05
N GLY A 23 13.84 9.22 -1.24
CA GLY A 23 14.62 10.08 -2.14
C GLY A 23 13.87 11.37 -2.46
N LEU A 24 12.56 11.28 -2.73
CA LEU A 24 11.69 12.44 -2.93
C LEU A 24 11.58 13.29 -1.66
N LYS A 25 11.35 12.70 -0.47
CA LYS A 25 11.30 13.44 0.81
C LYS A 25 12.61 14.19 1.05
N ASN A 26 13.75 13.54 0.86
CA ASN A 26 15.07 14.15 1.02
C ASN A 26 15.29 15.28 0.00
N MET A 27 14.91 15.05 -1.25
CA MET A 27 14.93 16.09 -2.29
C MET A 27 14.07 17.29 -1.88
N LEU A 28 12.81 17.08 -1.49
CA LEU A 28 11.89 18.16 -1.07
C LEU A 28 12.43 18.93 0.14
N ARG A 29 12.94 18.23 1.15
CA ARG A 29 13.55 18.82 2.35
C ARG A 29 14.82 19.62 2.03
N SER A 30 15.53 19.28 0.96
CA SER A 30 16.73 19.99 0.54
C SER A 30 16.45 21.30 -0.20
N LEU A 31 15.23 21.50 -0.70
CA LEU A 31 14.88 22.68 -1.50
C LEU A 31 14.91 23.97 -0.68
N ASP A 32 14.47 23.92 0.58
CA ASP A 32 14.43 25.06 1.49
C ASP A 32 14.30 24.57 2.95
N PRO A 33 14.94 25.24 3.93
CA PRO A 33 14.81 24.88 5.36
C PRO A 33 13.37 24.82 5.88
N SER A 34 12.44 25.58 5.30
CA SER A 34 11.01 25.49 5.67
C SER A 34 10.39 24.14 5.33
N PHE A 35 10.97 23.36 4.42
CA PHE A 35 10.54 22.01 4.09
C PHE A 35 11.17 20.92 4.96
N ALA A 36 12.01 21.25 5.95
CA ALA A 36 12.74 20.27 6.75
C ALA A 36 11.83 19.19 7.41
N CYS A 37 10.57 19.53 7.70
CA CYS A 37 9.60 18.63 8.32
C CYS A 37 8.59 18.01 7.34
N VAL A 38 8.74 18.22 6.03
CA VAL A 38 7.80 17.68 5.02
C VAL A 38 7.75 16.16 5.10
N THR A 39 6.53 15.63 5.07
CA THR A 39 6.22 14.21 4.93
C THR A 39 5.33 14.01 3.72
N ILE A 40 5.38 12.81 3.12
CA ILE A 40 4.47 12.43 2.04
C ILE A 40 3.23 11.81 2.68
N PRO A 41 2.03 12.38 2.49
CA PRO A 41 0.80 11.78 2.98
C PRO A 41 0.45 10.55 2.13
N TYR A 42 -0.17 9.54 2.73
CA TYR A 42 -0.64 8.36 1.99
C TYR A 42 -2.08 8.55 1.52
N PHE A 43 -2.41 8.02 0.34
CA PHE A 43 -3.77 8.04 -0.21
C PHE A 43 -4.61 6.95 0.45
N ASP A 44 -5.35 7.28 1.51
CA ASP A 44 -6.19 6.34 2.28
C ASP A 44 -7.46 5.88 1.55
N TYR A 45 -7.28 5.18 0.42
CA TYR A 45 -8.39 4.63 -0.35
C TYR A 45 -9.16 3.54 0.42
N VAL A 46 -8.62 2.99 1.51
CA VAL A 46 -9.33 2.05 2.39
C VAL A 46 -10.47 2.76 3.09
N GLN A 47 -10.19 3.94 3.61
CA GLN A 47 -11.18 4.76 4.28
C GLN A 47 -12.11 5.47 3.29
N ASP A 48 -11.59 5.91 2.14
CA ASP A 48 -12.38 6.58 1.11
C ASP A 48 -13.36 5.62 0.42
N SER A 49 -13.00 4.34 0.25
CA SER A 49 -13.89 3.31 -0.34
C SER A 49 -15.09 3.01 0.55
N VAL A 50 -14.93 3.06 1.88
CA VAL A 50 -16.04 2.92 2.84
C VAL A 50 -17.00 4.11 2.74
N ALA A 51 -16.46 5.33 2.64
CA ALA A 51 -17.26 6.54 2.46
C ALA A 51 -18.07 6.50 1.15
N PHE A 52 -17.45 6.01 0.09
CA PHE A 52 -18.08 5.78 -1.21
C PHE A 52 -19.23 4.78 -1.10
N ARG A 53 -19.00 3.63 -0.46
CA ARG A 53 -20.05 2.61 -0.26
C ARG A 53 -21.21 3.09 0.61
N ALA A 54 -20.91 3.90 1.62
CA ALA A 54 -21.92 4.52 2.46
C ALA A 54 -22.72 5.62 1.72
N GLY A 55 -22.39 5.92 0.46
CA GLY A 55 -23.06 6.93 -0.35
C GLY A 55 -22.75 8.37 0.08
N SER A 56 -21.76 8.57 0.96
CA SER A 56 -21.37 9.91 1.46
C SER A 56 -20.64 10.75 0.40
N CYS A 57 -20.09 10.09 -0.60
CA CYS A 57 -19.41 10.67 -1.74
C CYS A 57 -19.55 9.73 -2.95
N LYS A 58 -19.29 10.23 -4.16
CA LYS A 58 -19.60 9.51 -5.41
C LYS A 58 -18.40 9.25 -6.31
N SER A 59 -17.20 9.70 -5.97
CA SER A 59 -16.02 9.57 -6.83
C SER A 59 -14.73 9.75 -6.04
N VAL A 60 -13.59 9.38 -6.64
CA VAL A 60 -12.27 9.53 -6.04
C VAL A 60 -12.03 10.95 -5.53
N SER A 61 -12.28 11.98 -6.35
CA SER A 61 -12.08 13.37 -5.92
C SER A 61 -13.10 13.84 -4.88
N ALA A 62 -14.31 13.27 -4.85
CA ALA A 62 -15.32 13.61 -3.85
C ALA A 62 -15.02 12.96 -2.48
N CYS A 63 -14.49 11.74 -2.46
CA CYS A 63 -14.20 11.01 -1.23
C CYS A 63 -12.85 11.41 -0.62
N SER A 64 -11.81 11.54 -1.46
CA SER A 64 -10.44 11.70 -1.00
C SER A 64 -10.00 13.16 -0.93
N SER A 65 -9.50 13.61 0.23
CA SER A 65 -8.94 14.96 0.36
C SER A 65 -7.71 15.17 -0.52
N ILE A 66 -6.78 14.22 -0.53
CA ILE A 66 -5.54 14.31 -1.32
C ILE A 66 -5.88 14.37 -2.81
N ALA A 67 -6.81 13.55 -3.29
CA ALA A 67 -7.22 13.60 -4.70
C ALA A 67 -7.81 14.98 -5.07
N ARG A 68 -8.65 15.52 -4.19
CA ARG A 68 -9.29 16.82 -4.37
C ARG A 68 -8.27 17.97 -4.40
N GLU A 69 -7.30 17.96 -3.49
CA GLU A 69 -6.22 18.95 -3.45
C GLU A 69 -5.32 18.87 -4.68
N LEU A 70 -4.90 17.66 -5.06
CA LEU A 70 -4.07 17.45 -6.24
C LEU A 70 -4.81 17.80 -7.54
N THR A 71 -6.14 17.68 -7.61
CA THR A 71 -6.95 18.17 -8.75
C THR A 71 -7.00 19.68 -8.87
N GLY A 72 -6.87 20.42 -7.77
CA GLY A 72 -6.81 21.88 -7.78
C GLY A 72 -5.43 22.45 -8.10
N PHE A 73 -4.37 21.63 -8.06
CA PHE A 73 -2.99 22.07 -8.20
C PHE A 73 -2.64 22.44 -9.64
N LYS A 74 -2.09 23.64 -9.86
CA LYS A 74 -1.62 24.12 -11.17
C LYS A 74 -0.09 24.21 -11.17
N THR A 75 0.54 23.69 -12.20
CA THR A 75 1.99 23.74 -12.39
C THR A 75 2.36 23.86 -13.86
N SER A 76 3.60 24.29 -14.13
CA SER A 76 4.19 24.29 -15.47
C SER A 76 4.56 22.88 -15.94
N PHE A 77 4.72 21.93 -15.03
CA PHE A 77 4.96 20.52 -15.36
C PHE A 77 3.70 19.88 -15.98
N GLN A 78 3.90 19.09 -17.03
CA GLN A 78 2.82 18.43 -17.76
C GLN A 78 2.82 16.93 -17.45
N TRP A 79 1.66 16.42 -17.05
CA TRP A 79 1.35 15.00 -16.96
C TRP A 79 -0.10 14.80 -17.37
N SER A 80 -0.43 13.59 -17.80
CA SER A 80 -1.80 13.20 -18.11
C SER A 80 -2.43 12.52 -16.89
N ARG A 81 -3.63 12.94 -16.51
CA ARG A 81 -4.36 12.40 -15.36
C ARG A 81 -5.72 11.87 -15.78
N GLY A 82 -6.14 10.74 -15.23
CA GLY A 82 -7.51 10.26 -15.38
C GLY A 82 -8.55 11.19 -14.75
N ASN A 83 -9.82 11.01 -15.11
CA ASN A 83 -10.90 11.84 -14.59
C ASN A 83 -11.37 11.35 -13.21
N TRP A 84 -10.72 11.84 -12.16
CA TRP A 84 -11.05 11.47 -10.77
C TRP A 84 -12.43 11.98 -10.29
N ALA A 85 -13.06 12.90 -11.03
CA ALA A 85 -14.42 13.34 -10.73
C ALA A 85 -15.47 12.28 -11.10
N THR A 86 -15.15 11.36 -12.00
CA THR A 86 -16.02 10.26 -12.43
C THR A 86 -15.53 8.89 -12.00
N ALA A 87 -14.25 8.75 -11.67
CA ALA A 87 -13.64 7.50 -11.19
C ALA A 87 -14.32 6.98 -9.90
N LYS A 88 -14.58 5.66 -9.84
CA LYS A 88 -15.30 4.99 -8.76
C LYS A 88 -14.40 3.96 -8.08
N PHE A 89 -14.46 3.86 -6.75
CA PHE A 89 -13.69 2.84 -6.03
C PHE A 89 -14.17 1.43 -6.38
N THR A 90 -13.24 0.48 -6.44
CA THR A 90 -13.45 -0.93 -6.72
C THR A 90 -13.39 -1.74 -5.40
N PRO A 91 -13.82 -3.02 -5.39
CA PRO A 91 -13.72 -3.87 -4.20
C PRO A 91 -12.28 -4.06 -3.69
N ASP A 92 -11.25 -3.95 -4.53
CA ASP A 92 -9.84 -4.13 -4.11
C ASP A 92 -9.39 -3.09 -3.07
N MET A 93 -9.98 -1.89 -3.10
CA MET A 93 -9.70 -0.84 -2.12
C MET A 93 -10.53 -1.00 -0.84
N SER A 94 -11.39 -2.01 -0.75
CA SER A 94 -12.15 -2.27 0.46
C SER A 94 -11.28 -2.83 1.57
N PHE A 95 -11.66 -2.54 2.81
CA PHE A 95 -10.99 -3.12 3.97
C PHE A 95 -10.91 -4.66 3.93
N VAL A 96 -11.98 -5.33 3.49
CA VAL A 96 -12.03 -6.80 3.41
C VAL A 96 -10.96 -7.34 2.46
N ASN A 97 -10.88 -6.78 1.25
CA ASN A 97 -9.88 -7.19 0.25
C ASN A 97 -8.46 -6.80 0.67
N ILE A 98 -8.27 -5.65 1.31
CA ILE A 98 -6.97 -5.25 1.87
C ILE A 98 -6.53 -6.24 2.96
N LYS A 99 -7.44 -6.59 3.88
CA LYS A 99 -7.15 -7.58 4.93
C LYS A 99 -6.77 -8.92 4.30
N SER A 100 -7.52 -9.42 3.33
CA SER A 100 -7.21 -10.71 2.68
C SER A 100 -5.89 -10.69 1.90
N THR A 101 -5.50 -9.52 1.38
CA THR A 101 -4.22 -9.32 0.68
C THR A 101 -3.04 -9.26 1.65
N VAL A 102 -3.16 -8.48 2.72
CA VAL A 102 -2.03 -8.13 3.61
C VAL A 102 -1.91 -9.11 4.77
N LEU A 103 -3.02 -9.59 5.33
CA LEU A 103 -3.09 -10.47 6.50
C LEU A 103 -4.09 -11.63 6.27
N PRO A 104 -3.87 -12.51 5.26
CA PRO A 104 -4.73 -13.66 5.04
C PRO A 104 -4.75 -14.60 6.26
N SER A 105 -5.96 -14.96 6.72
CA SER A 105 -6.13 -15.86 7.88
C SER A 105 -5.63 -17.27 7.57
N GLY A 106 -5.02 -17.90 8.56
CA GLY A 106 -4.55 -19.29 8.45
C GLY A 106 -3.38 -19.48 7.48
N GLN A 107 -2.80 -18.39 6.95
CA GLN A 107 -1.66 -18.44 6.04
C GLN A 107 -0.51 -17.60 6.58
N SER A 108 0.66 -18.21 6.73
CA SER A 108 1.92 -17.50 6.97
C SER A 108 2.68 -17.43 5.65
N LYS A 109 2.40 -16.38 4.89
CA LYS A 109 2.98 -16.12 3.59
C LYS A 109 4.40 -15.57 3.72
N THR A 110 5.25 -15.84 2.73
CA THR A 110 6.55 -15.17 2.63
C THR A 110 6.35 -13.70 2.23
N LEU A 111 7.38 -12.86 2.42
CA LEU A 111 7.31 -11.47 1.94
C LEU A 111 7.02 -11.41 0.43
N ALA A 112 7.62 -12.31 -0.35
CA ALA A 112 7.40 -12.36 -1.79
C ALA A 112 5.94 -12.66 -2.16
N ASP A 113 5.27 -13.57 -1.43
CA ASP A 113 3.86 -13.89 -1.68
C ASP A 113 2.94 -12.72 -1.34
N VAL A 114 3.22 -12.02 -0.24
CA VAL A 114 2.47 -10.82 0.18
C VAL A 114 2.67 -9.69 -0.83
N SER A 115 3.91 -9.42 -1.24
CA SER A 115 4.22 -8.41 -2.25
C SER A 115 3.59 -8.71 -3.59
N SER A 116 3.63 -9.96 -4.06
CA SER A 116 2.93 -10.39 -5.28
C SER A 116 1.43 -10.15 -5.17
N SER A 117 0.84 -10.44 -4.00
CA SER A 117 -0.60 -10.22 -3.75
C SER A 117 -0.95 -8.73 -3.72
N ILE A 118 -0.13 -7.88 -3.10
CA ILE A 118 -0.35 -6.42 -3.06
C ILE A 118 -0.23 -5.82 -4.47
N GLU A 119 0.82 -6.21 -5.20
CA GLU A 119 1.10 -5.76 -6.58
C GLU A 119 -0.06 -6.13 -7.52
N GLY A 120 -0.37 -7.43 -7.60
CA GLY A 120 -1.37 -7.95 -8.53
C GLY A 120 -2.81 -7.56 -8.21
N ARG A 121 -3.07 -6.95 -7.05
CA ARG A 121 -4.41 -6.54 -6.63
C ARG A 121 -4.48 -5.02 -6.46
N VAL A 122 -4.43 -4.53 -5.23
CA VAL A 122 -4.78 -3.14 -4.93
C VAL A 122 -3.82 -2.12 -5.54
N HIS A 123 -2.54 -2.47 -5.71
CA HIS A 123 -1.58 -1.62 -6.41
C HIS A 123 -2.01 -1.37 -7.86
N ASN A 124 -2.13 -2.43 -8.67
CA ASN A 124 -2.54 -2.31 -10.08
C ASN A 124 -3.96 -1.73 -10.22
N SER A 125 -4.89 -2.13 -9.34
CA SER A 125 -6.27 -1.63 -9.32
C SER A 125 -6.33 -0.11 -9.12
N VAL A 126 -5.48 0.45 -8.25
CA VAL A 126 -5.44 1.89 -8.01
C VAL A 126 -4.73 2.64 -9.15
N HIS A 127 -3.63 2.12 -9.69
CA HIS A 127 -3.01 2.68 -10.90
C HIS A 127 -4.02 2.79 -12.05
N ASN A 128 -4.74 1.70 -12.34
CA ASN A 128 -5.79 1.64 -13.35
C ASN A 128 -6.96 2.60 -13.05
N LEU A 129 -7.40 2.69 -11.78
CA LEU A 129 -8.42 3.63 -11.35
C LEU A 129 -8.02 5.09 -11.60
N LEU A 130 -6.76 5.43 -11.30
CA LEU A 130 -6.26 6.79 -11.41
C LEU A 130 -6.04 7.21 -12.87
N GLY A 131 -5.75 6.26 -13.76
CA GLY A 131 -5.79 6.42 -15.21
C GLY A 131 -4.65 7.28 -15.80
N ALA A 132 -4.56 7.28 -17.13
CA ALA A 132 -3.59 8.08 -17.89
C ALA A 132 -2.13 7.75 -17.54
N ASP A 133 -1.29 8.71 -17.13
CA ASP A 133 0.12 8.41 -16.85
C ASP A 133 0.27 7.37 -15.73
N MET A 134 -0.70 7.29 -14.80
CA MET A 134 -0.74 6.28 -13.73
C MET A 134 -0.94 4.84 -14.24
N THR A 135 -1.26 4.59 -15.51
CA THR A 135 -1.39 3.22 -16.06
C THR A 135 -0.18 2.83 -16.91
N THR A 136 0.92 3.55 -16.77
CA THR A 136 2.10 3.38 -17.61
C THR A 136 3.34 3.52 -16.76
N ALA A 137 4.48 3.16 -17.33
CA ALA A 137 5.76 3.38 -16.70
C ALA A 137 6.10 4.89 -16.47
N SER A 138 5.26 5.83 -16.95
CA SER A 138 5.34 7.26 -16.62
C SER A 138 4.60 7.66 -15.33
N SER A 139 4.01 6.71 -14.59
CA SER A 139 3.26 6.94 -13.36
C SER A 139 3.97 7.87 -12.34
N PRO A 140 5.32 7.86 -12.16
CA PRO A 140 5.97 8.73 -11.17
C PRO A 140 5.92 10.24 -11.49
N LYS A 141 5.51 10.62 -12.70
CA LYS A 141 5.29 12.03 -13.08
C LYS A 141 4.05 12.63 -12.41
N GLU A 142 3.09 11.79 -12.06
CA GLU A 142 1.82 12.19 -11.46
C GLU A 142 1.99 12.30 -9.92
N PRO A 143 1.71 13.44 -9.27
CA PRO A 143 1.96 13.59 -7.82
C PRO A 143 1.28 12.59 -6.88
N MET A 144 0.10 12.06 -7.24
CA MET A 144 -0.62 11.01 -6.51
C MET A 144 0.15 9.70 -6.48
N PHE A 145 1.03 9.43 -7.44
CA PHE A 145 1.91 8.27 -7.43
C PHE A 145 2.57 8.06 -6.06
N TRP A 146 3.15 9.14 -5.53
CA TRP A 146 3.88 9.11 -4.26
C TRP A 146 2.97 8.83 -3.07
N SER A 147 1.74 9.36 -3.08
CA SER A 147 0.76 9.12 -2.03
C SER A 147 0.16 7.70 -2.11
N HIS A 148 -0.07 7.19 -3.32
CA HIS A 148 -0.47 5.80 -3.55
C HIS A 148 0.60 4.85 -3.02
N HIS A 149 1.84 5.06 -3.42
CA HIS A 149 3.00 4.28 -2.99
C HIS A 149 3.29 4.40 -1.49
N ALA A 150 3.05 5.57 -0.88
CA ALA A 150 3.14 5.70 0.57
C ALA A 150 2.14 4.80 1.31
N LEU A 151 0.96 4.52 0.74
CA LEU A 151 0.03 3.53 1.30
C LEU A 151 0.52 2.10 1.04
N ILE A 152 1.08 1.79 -0.12
CA ILE A 152 1.65 0.46 -0.41
C ILE A 152 2.78 0.12 0.58
N ASP A 153 3.67 1.07 0.88
CA ASP A 153 4.68 0.91 1.93
C ASP A 153 4.06 0.69 3.32
N LEU A 154 2.99 1.41 3.63
CA LEU A 154 2.25 1.23 4.89
C LEU A 154 1.61 -0.17 4.98
N LEU A 155 1.05 -0.71 3.89
CA LEU A 155 0.50 -2.07 3.89
C LEU A 155 1.61 -3.10 4.14
N HIS A 156 2.79 -2.92 3.55
CA HIS A 156 3.96 -3.74 3.86
C HIS A 156 4.41 -3.59 5.31
N THR A 157 4.41 -2.38 5.85
CA THR A 157 4.73 -2.09 7.25
C THR A 157 3.77 -2.81 8.20
N ILE A 158 2.47 -2.78 7.93
CA ILE A 158 1.46 -3.51 8.71
C ILE A 158 1.73 -5.02 8.69
N ASN A 159 2.04 -5.60 7.52
CA ASN A 159 2.39 -7.01 7.44
C ASN A 159 3.66 -7.32 8.24
N PHE A 160 4.71 -6.50 8.10
CA PHE A 160 5.96 -6.66 8.83
C PHE A 160 5.75 -6.65 10.34
N GLU A 161 5.05 -5.64 10.86
CA GLU A 161 4.74 -5.51 12.29
C GLU A 161 3.98 -6.72 12.84
N CYS A 162 3.01 -7.25 12.07
CA CYS A 162 2.20 -8.39 12.49
C CYS A 162 2.85 -9.77 12.29
N ARG A 163 3.75 -9.93 11.30
CA ARG A 163 4.22 -11.24 10.83
C ARG A 163 5.71 -11.46 10.91
N ALA A 164 6.51 -10.40 10.91
CA ALA A 164 7.95 -10.47 10.72
C ALA A 164 8.76 -9.77 11.83
N LYS A 165 8.16 -8.85 12.58
CA LYS A 165 8.84 -8.13 13.65
C LYS A 165 9.44 -9.08 14.67
N GLY A 166 10.73 -8.88 14.98
CA GLY A 166 11.49 -9.71 15.91
C GLY A 166 11.98 -11.05 15.33
N LEU A 167 11.64 -11.39 14.09
CA LEU A 167 12.20 -12.57 13.43
C LEU A 167 13.64 -12.34 12.95
N PRO A 168 14.44 -13.41 12.75
CA PRO A 168 15.77 -13.31 12.17
C PRO A 168 15.76 -12.69 10.77
N LYS A 169 16.82 -11.95 10.41
CA LYS A 169 16.97 -11.28 9.11
C LYS A 169 16.87 -12.20 7.88
N ASN A 170 17.12 -13.50 8.05
CA ASN A 170 17.03 -14.50 6.99
C ASN A 170 15.68 -15.25 6.97
N ASP A 171 14.71 -14.88 7.82
CA ASP A 171 13.36 -15.44 7.75
C ASP A 171 12.68 -14.98 6.45
N PRO A 172 12.01 -15.88 5.69
CA PRO A 172 11.34 -15.53 4.45
C PRO A 172 10.23 -14.47 4.61
N LYS A 173 9.72 -14.24 5.83
CA LYS A 173 8.75 -13.18 6.15
C LYS A 173 9.41 -11.81 6.30
N VAL A 174 10.70 -11.76 6.65
CA VAL A 174 11.50 -10.53 6.73
C VAL A 174 12.08 -10.18 5.36
N PHE A 175 12.63 -11.17 4.67
CA PHE A 175 13.18 -11.01 3.33
C PHE A 175 13.04 -12.31 2.53
N SER A 176 12.58 -12.20 1.28
CA SER A 176 12.54 -13.33 0.35
C SER A 176 13.30 -12.99 -0.93
N SER A 177 14.26 -13.84 -1.30
CA SER A 177 14.99 -13.71 -2.56
C SER A 177 14.07 -13.95 -3.77
N CYS A 178 14.40 -13.34 -4.90
CA CYS A 178 13.66 -13.58 -6.14
C CYS A 178 14.55 -13.66 -7.37
N SER A 179 13.92 -13.99 -8.49
CA SER A 179 14.48 -13.82 -9.82
C SER A 179 13.82 -12.62 -10.53
N VAL A 180 14.63 -11.76 -11.14
CA VAL A 180 14.21 -10.66 -12.01
C VAL A 180 14.67 -10.90 -13.45
N ARG A 181 14.15 -10.09 -14.40
CA ARG A 181 14.50 -10.17 -15.83
C ARG A 181 14.25 -11.58 -16.40
N SER A 182 13.06 -12.11 -16.18
CA SER A 182 12.65 -13.44 -16.65
C SER A 182 13.59 -14.57 -16.24
N GLY A 183 14.16 -14.49 -15.03
CA GLY A 183 15.08 -15.51 -14.49
C GLY A 183 16.58 -15.19 -14.66
N ALA A 184 16.93 -14.16 -15.42
CA ALA A 184 18.33 -13.88 -15.78
C ALA A 184 19.17 -13.27 -14.63
N ALA A 185 18.54 -12.70 -13.61
CA ALA A 185 19.27 -12.18 -12.44
C ALA A 185 18.53 -12.52 -11.15
N LYS A 186 19.28 -12.76 -10.07
CA LYS A 186 18.73 -13.02 -8.73
C LYS A 186 18.92 -11.79 -7.85
N VAL A 187 17.88 -11.46 -7.10
CA VAL A 187 17.93 -10.48 -6.00
C VAL A 187 17.94 -11.27 -4.71
N ASP A 188 18.98 -11.08 -3.92
CA ASP A 188 19.14 -11.64 -2.59
C ASP A 188 19.21 -10.55 -1.53
N ALA A 189 19.37 -10.95 -0.27
CA ALA A 189 19.36 -10.04 0.86
C ALA A 189 20.46 -8.96 0.76
N ASN A 190 21.61 -9.30 0.19
CA ASN A 190 22.78 -8.43 0.09
C ASN A 190 22.81 -7.61 -1.21
N SER A 191 21.87 -7.85 -2.12
CA SER A 191 21.76 -7.10 -3.35
C SER A 191 21.53 -5.61 -3.03
N VAL A 192 22.05 -4.75 -3.90
CA VAL A 192 21.90 -3.30 -3.78
C VAL A 192 20.67 -2.82 -4.54
N VAL A 193 20.18 -1.66 -4.13
CA VAL A 193 19.05 -1.00 -4.78
C VAL A 193 19.46 -0.45 -6.14
N ASN A 194 18.74 -0.87 -7.18
CA ASN A 194 18.81 -0.25 -8.49
C ASN A 194 17.52 0.48 -8.83
N MET A 195 17.64 1.58 -9.58
CA MET A 195 16.53 2.32 -10.18
C MET A 195 16.71 2.39 -11.69
N LEU A 196 15.60 2.44 -12.45
CA LEU A 196 15.65 2.57 -13.90
C LEU A 196 15.80 4.06 -14.28
N GLU A 197 16.98 4.42 -14.76
CA GLU A 197 17.34 5.77 -15.24
C GLU A 197 17.45 5.73 -16.76
N ASP A 198 16.54 6.43 -17.46
CA ASP A 198 16.49 6.51 -18.92
C ASP A 198 16.58 5.12 -19.61
N GLY A 199 15.86 4.14 -19.06
CA GLY A 199 15.78 2.77 -19.58
C GLY A 199 16.91 1.85 -19.13
N THR A 200 17.87 2.33 -18.35
CA THR A 200 19.00 1.55 -17.83
C THR A 200 18.91 1.38 -16.31
N SER A 201 19.09 0.16 -15.82
CA SER A 201 19.09 -0.12 -14.38
C SER A 201 20.42 0.29 -13.77
N GLN A 202 20.39 1.25 -12.85
CA GLN A 202 21.59 1.84 -12.22
C GLN A 202 21.51 1.75 -10.70
N ASN A 203 22.66 1.57 -10.03
CA ASN A 203 22.76 1.60 -8.57
C ASN A 203 22.55 3.03 -8.05
N VAL A 204 21.60 3.20 -7.12
CA VAL A 204 21.20 4.51 -6.59
C VAL A 204 22.29 5.20 -5.75
N ASP A 205 23.31 4.46 -5.30
CA ASP A 205 24.44 5.02 -4.54
C ASP A 205 25.61 5.45 -5.44
N GLU A 206 25.58 5.06 -6.72
CA GLU A 206 26.68 5.26 -7.65
C GLU A 206 26.42 6.41 -8.62
N THR A 207 25.17 6.60 -9.08
CA THR A 207 24.91 7.66 -10.07
C THR A 207 24.93 9.05 -9.44
N ALA A 208 25.57 10.00 -10.12
CA ALA A 208 25.70 11.38 -9.62
C ALA A 208 24.34 12.05 -9.35
N VAL A 209 23.30 11.61 -10.05
CA VAL A 209 21.93 12.11 -9.95
C VAL A 209 21.25 11.63 -8.67
N THR A 210 21.42 10.35 -8.33
CA THR A 210 20.67 9.69 -7.24
C THR A 210 21.45 9.70 -5.93
N LYS A 211 22.76 9.52 -6.00
CA LYS A 211 23.67 9.43 -4.86
C LYS A 211 23.46 10.49 -3.77
N PRO A 212 23.24 11.79 -4.07
CA PRO A 212 23.00 12.79 -3.03
C PRO A 212 21.76 12.52 -2.17
N TRP A 213 20.74 11.86 -2.74
CA TRP A 213 19.44 11.65 -2.10
C TRP A 213 19.36 10.37 -1.26
N PHE A 214 20.19 9.38 -1.60
CA PHE A 214 20.26 8.08 -0.89
C PHE A 214 21.48 7.98 0.03
N ALA A 215 22.34 9.00 0.08
CA ALA A 215 23.49 9.04 0.97
C ALA A 215 23.10 8.77 2.44
N GLY A 216 23.66 7.71 3.02
CA GLY A 216 23.43 7.30 4.41
C GLY A 216 22.18 6.45 4.63
N VAL A 217 21.34 6.25 3.61
CA VAL A 217 20.23 5.30 3.66
C VAL A 217 20.80 3.88 3.54
N PRO A 218 20.36 2.91 4.36
CA PRO A 218 20.76 1.52 4.16
C PRO A 218 20.40 1.06 2.74
N ASN A 219 21.34 0.41 2.05
CA ASN A 219 21.19 0.07 0.62
C ASN A 219 21.05 -1.42 0.35
N LYS A 220 21.06 -2.25 1.38
CA LYS A 220 20.80 -3.68 1.29
C LYS A 220 19.32 -3.94 1.54
N TYR A 221 18.74 -4.86 0.77
CA TYR A 221 17.32 -5.16 0.83
C TYR A 221 16.82 -5.53 2.23
N TYR A 222 17.55 -6.35 2.98
CA TYR A 222 17.09 -6.76 4.32
C TYR A 222 17.12 -5.61 5.34
N ASP A 223 18.02 -4.63 5.17
CA ASP A 223 18.11 -3.46 6.05
C ASP A 223 16.97 -2.45 5.78
N LEU A 224 16.13 -2.70 4.77
CA LEU A 224 14.99 -1.85 4.41
C LEU A 224 13.63 -2.44 4.80
N SER A 225 13.61 -3.63 5.38
CA SER A 225 12.39 -4.35 5.77
C SER A 225 11.67 -3.71 6.97
N ASP A 226 12.41 -3.09 7.89
CA ASP A 226 11.88 -2.37 9.05
C ASP A 226 12.10 -0.86 8.89
N VAL A 227 11.02 -0.15 8.56
CA VAL A 227 11.03 1.31 8.34
C VAL A 227 11.36 2.12 9.59
N THR A 228 11.25 1.50 10.77
CA THR A 228 11.51 2.11 12.08
C THR A 228 12.98 1.98 12.48
N GLN A 229 13.77 1.17 11.75
CA GLN A 229 15.18 0.87 12.03
C GLN A 229 16.12 1.24 10.87
N LEU A 230 15.89 2.40 10.25
CA LEU A 230 16.70 2.94 9.14
C LEU A 230 17.73 3.99 9.58
N GLY A 231 18.09 4.01 10.86
CA GLY A 231 18.98 5.03 11.43
C GLY A 231 18.35 6.43 11.39
N ALA A 232 19.09 7.42 10.89
CA ALA A 232 18.61 8.80 10.76
C ALA A 232 17.42 8.97 9.78
N PHE A 233 17.14 7.94 8.98
CA PHE A 233 16.06 7.93 7.98
C PHE A 233 14.83 7.15 8.42
N SER A 234 14.80 6.68 9.68
CA SER A 234 13.66 5.97 10.23
C SER A 234 12.42 6.85 10.24
N TYR A 235 11.26 6.26 9.99
CA TYR A 235 9.99 6.98 10.01
C TYR A 235 8.86 6.12 10.56
N ASN A 236 7.82 6.81 10.98
CA ASN A 236 6.62 6.21 11.53
C ASN A 236 5.41 6.69 10.72
N TYR A 237 4.41 5.83 10.64
CA TYR A 237 3.12 6.20 10.09
C TYR A 237 2.19 6.69 11.19
N GLU A 238 1.35 7.63 10.82
CA GLU A 238 0.14 7.94 11.56
C GLU A 238 -1.01 7.14 10.92
N MET A 239 -1.71 6.32 11.69
CA MET A 239 -2.80 5.47 11.23
C MET A 239 -4.08 5.76 12.00
N SER A 240 -5.21 5.61 11.32
CA SER A 240 -6.53 5.69 11.94
C SER A 240 -7.50 4.72 11.25
N GLY A 241 -8.75 4.66 11.73
CA GLY A 241 -9.78 3.82 11.12
C GLY A 241 -9.34 2.37 10.94
N PHE A 242 -9.52 1.86 9.72
CA PHE A 242 -9.27 0.46 9.38
C PHE A 242 -7.78 0.07 9.29
N LEU A 243 -6.89 1.00 8.89
CA LEU A 243 -5.45 0.73 8.87
C LEU A 243 -4.91 0.54 10.29
N LYS A 244 -5.40 1.35 11.25
CA LYS A 244 -5.16 1.14 12.68
C LYS A 244 -5.68 -0.23 13.13
N ASP A 245 -6.90 -0.59 12.74
CA ASP A 245 -7.49 -1.88 13.12
C ASP A 245 -6.59 -3.05 12.66
N LEU A 246 -6.06 -3.03 11.42
CA LEU A 246 -5.14 -4.07 10.92
C LEU A 246 -3.91 -4.21 11.81
N LEU A 247 -3.23 -3.09 12.10
CA LEU A 247 -2.01 -3.13 12.89
C LEU A 247 -2.27 -3.60 14.33
N THR A 248 -3.33 -3.10 14.96
CA THR A 248 -3.61 -3.37 16.38
C THR A 248 -4.18 -4.74 16.66
N ASN A 249 -4.76 -5.40 15.67
CA ASN A 249 -5.40 -6.69 15.89
C ASN A 249 -4.75 -7.82 15.10
N CYS A 250 -3.98 -7.52 14.05
CA CYS A 250 -3.36 -8.50 13.17
C CYS A 250 -4.37 -9.58 12.74
N ASP A 251 -4.22 -10.82 13.20
CA ASP A 251 -5.15 -11.93 12.94
C ASP A 251 -6.56 -11.71 13.49
N ASN A 252 -6.69 -10.92 14.56
CA ASN A 252 -7.94 -10.69 15.29
C ASN A 252 -8.77 -9.53 14.72
N VAL A 253 -8.37 -8.94 13.59
CA VAL A 253 -9.01 -7.72 13.07
C VAL A 253 -10.47 -7.91 12.59
N VAL A 254 -10.83 -9.13 12.19
CA VAL A 254 -12.16 -9.50 11.69
C VAL A 254 -12.92 -10.46 12.62
N PRO A 255 -12.30 -11.40 13.36
CA PRO A 255 -12.98 -12.21 14.37
C PRO A 255 -13.72 -11.38 15.43
N ASP A 256 -14.78 -11.96 16.00
CA ASP A 256 -15.72 -11.35 16.95
C ASP A 256 -15.07 -10.68 18.20
N ASN A 257 -13.78 -10.95 18.45
CA ASN A 257 -13.02 -10.50 19.61
C ASN A 257 -12.15 -9.26 19.34
N ARG A 258 -12.74 -8.18 18.80
CA ARG A 258 -12.04 -6.88 18.72
C ARG A 258 -11.69 -6.27 20.08
N GLU A 259 -12.20 -6.84 21.16
CA GLU A 259 -11.86 -6.47 22.54
C GLU A 259 -10.48 -7.01 22.97
N ASP A 260 -9.93 -8.01 22.28
CA ASP A 260 -8.57 -8.54 22.49
C ASP A 260 -7.57 -7.80 21.59
N ALA A 261 -7.61 -6.46 21.56
CA ALA A 261 -6.62 -5.67 20.85
C ALA A 261 -5.22 -6.11 21.31
N VAL A 262 -4.47 -6.71 20.39
CA VAL A 262 -3.07 -7.04 20.64
C VAL A 262 -2.36 -5.69 20.64
N ILE A 263 -2.11 -5.14 21.83
CA ILE A 263 -1.35 -3.90 21.92
C ILE A 263 0.04 -4.19 21.35
N VAL A 264 0.23 -3.85 20.07
CA VAL A 264 1.52 -3.91 19.42
C VAL A 264 2.30 -2.74 19.99
N ASP A 265 3.40 -3.03 20.69
CA ASP A 265 4.40 -2.01 21.00
C ASP A 265 4.98 -1.52 19.67
N THR A 266 4.46 -0.39 19.21
CA THR A 266 4.75 0.17 17.89
C THR A 266 5.13 1.65 18.01
N PRO A 267 6.17 2.10 17.29
CA PRO A 267 6.52 3.52 17.23
C PRO A 267 5.57 4.33 16.33
N HIS A 268 4.59 3.67 15.69
CA HIS A 268 3.57 4.31 14.89
C HIS A 268 2.53 5.05 15.72
N VAL A 269 1.97 6.13 15.17
CA VAL A 269 0.97 6.96 15.86
C VAL A 269 -0.43 6.45 15.51
N LEU A 270 -1.14 5.91 16.50
CA LEU A 270 -2.47 5.33 16.31
C LEU A 270 -3.55 6.29 16.78
N LYS A 271 -4.21 6.97 15.84
CA LYS A 271 -5.30 7.91 16.15
C LYS A 271 -6.64 7.20 16.27
N SER A 272 -7.40 7.58 17.30
CA SER A 272 -8.81 7.20 17.41
C SER A 272 -9.65 8.20 16.61
N THR A 273 -10.25 7.73 15.52
CA THR A 273 -11.19 8.50 14.71
C THR A 273 -12.51 7.77 14.69
N TYR A 274 -13.56 8.39 15.22
CA TYR A 274 -14.91 7.86 15.08
C TYR A 274 -15.49 8.28 13.73
N ARG A 275 -15.96 7.31 12.96
CA ARG A 275 -16.80 7.52 11.80
C ARG A 275 -17.95 6.53 11.81
N LYS A 276 -19.15 7.02 11.50
CA LYS A 276 -20.36 6.18 11.49
C LYS A 276 -20.28 5.06 10.45
N ASP A 277 -19.83 5.38 9.23
CA ASP A 277 -19.67 4.41 8.15
C ASP A 277 -18.70 3.28 8.52
N ASN A 278 -17.60 3.58 9.21
CA ASN A 278 -16.72 2.56 9.77
C ASN A 278 -17.42 1.70 10.81
N ALA A 279 -18.21 2.30 11.70
CA ALA A 279 -18.94 1.54 12.71
C ALA A 279 -19.94 0.57 12.07
N ASP A 280 -20.67 1.02 11.04
CA ASP A 280 -21.63 0.21 10.29
C ASP A 280 -20.93 -0.95 9.56
N GLU A 281 -19.81 -0.66 8.89
CA GLU A 281 -18.97 -1.65 8.22
C GLU A 281 -18.46 -2.73 9.20
N ARG A 282 -18.03 -2.34 10.42
CA ARG A 282 -17.61 -3.29 11.46
C ARG A 282 -18.75 -4.15 12.00
N VAL A 283 -19.98 -3.63 12.02
CA VAL A 283 -21.17 -4.43 12.39
C VAL A 283 -21.45 -5.46 11.30
N TRP A 284 -21.39 -5.06 10.03
CA TRP A 284 -21.57 -5.97 8.91
C TRP A 284 -20.52 -7.09 8.88
N GLN A 285 -19.23 -6.75 9.06
CA GLN A 285 -18.15 -7.75 9.11
C GLN A 285 -18.37 -8.77 10.25
N ARG A 286 -18.74 -8.31 11.46
CA ARG A 286 -19.05 -9.21 12.58
C ARG A 286 -20.23 -10.12 12.27
N ALA A 287 -21.30 -9.59 11.68
CA ALA A 287 -22.45 -10.40 11.28
C ALA A 287 -22.08 -11.48 10.24
N MET A 288 -21.23 -11.14 9.26
CA MET A 288 -20.72 -12.11 8.28
C MET A 288 -19.89 -13.22 8.95
N MET A 289 -19.02 -12.87 9.91
CA MET A 289 -18.25 -13.86 10.66
C MET A 289 -19.11 -14.76 11.54
N GLN A 290 -20.11 -14.19 12.23
CA GLN A 290 -21.07 -14.95 13.03
C GLN A 290 -21.90 -15.91 12.17
N LEU A 291 -22.30 -15.48 10.97
CA LEU A 291 -23.01 -16.33 10.01
C LEU A 291 -22.11 -17.48 9.52
N GLY A 292 -20.84 -17.20 9.23
CA GLY A 292 -19.87 -18.22 8.85
C GLY A 292 -19.68 -19.25 9.97
N ALA A 293 -19.51 -18.80 11.21
CA ALA A 293 -19.41 -19.67 12.38
C ALA A 293 -20.66 -20.53 12.59
N ALA A 294 -21.86 -19.94 12.48
CA ALA A 294 -23.13 -20.67 12.55
C ALA A 294 -23.30 -21.70 11.42
N SER A 295 -22.57 -21.51 10.32
CA SER A 295 -22.54 -22.41 9.16
C SER A 295 -21.37 -23.40 9.19
N ASN A 296 -20.67 -23.52 10.33
CA ASN A 296 -19.47 -24.36 10.52
C ASN A 296 -18.31 -24.05 9.54
N LEU A 297 -18.20 -22.81 9.07
CA LEU A 297 -17.06 -22.36 8.28
C LEU A 297 -15.85 -22.09 9.19
N THR A 298 -14.65 -22.32 8.66
CA THR A 298 -13.43 -21.81 9.31
C THR A 298 -13.39 -20.29 9.22
N VAL A 299 -12.53 -19.64 10.02
CA VAL A 299 -12.32 -18.18 9.93
C VAL A 299 -11.90 -17.78 8.52
N SER A 300 -10.97 -18.51 7.92
CA SER A 300 -10.49 -18.25 6.56
C SER A 300 -11.59 -18.40 5.50
N ASP A 301 -12.45 -19.42 5.63
CA ASP A 301 -13.57 -19.61 4.71
C ASP A 301 -14.64 -18.51 4.89
N ALA A 302 -14.93 -18.11 6.11
CA ALA A 302 -15.88 -17.03 6.39
C ALA A 302 -15.40 -15.68 5.84
N GLU A 303 -14.11 -15.38 5.95
CA GLU A 303 -13.51 -14.18 5.33
C GLU A 303 -13.54 -14.24 3.80
N LEU A 304 -13.32 -15.41 3.22
CA LEU A 304 -13.45 -15.60 1.78
C LEU A 304 -14.89 -15.37 1.30
N GLU A 305 -15.89 -15.88 2.03
CA GLU A 305 -17.30 -15.59 1.73
C GLU A 305 -17.63 -14.10 1.90
N MET A 306 -17.05 -13.43 2.90
CA MET A 306 -17.19 -11.98 3.07
C MET A 306 -16.64 -11.20 1.88
N GLU A 307 -15.47 -11.59 1.35
CA GLU A 307 -14.88 -11.00 0.14
C GLU A 307 -15.77 -11.20 -1.09
N LYS A 308 -16.36 -12.39 -1.27
CA LYS A 308 -17.32 -12.66 -2.35
C LYS A 308 -18.56 -11.78 -2.24
N VAL A 309 -19.16 -11.69 -1.05
CA VAL A 309 -20.35 -10.84 -0.83
C VAL A 309 -20.01 -9.38 -1.09
N GLN A 310 -18.84 -8.91 -0.64
CA GLN A 310 -18.38 -7.55 -0.90
C GLN A 310 -18.24 -7.29 -2.40
N THR A 311 -17.63 -8.23 -3.13
CA THR A 311 -17.46 -8.18 -4.59
C THR A 311 -18.83 -8.11 -5.29
N LEU A 312 -19.77 -8.98 -4.93
CA LEU A 312 -21.13 -8.97 -5.48
C LEU A 312 -21.88 -7.66 -5.17
N LEU A 313 -21.64 -7.05 -4.01
CA LEU A 313 -22.21 -5.74 -3.70
C LEU A 313 -21.70 -4.66 -4.68
N TYR A 314 -20.41 -4.65 -5.01
CA TYR A 314 -19.87 -3.71 -5.99
C TYR A 314 -20.49 -3.91 -7.37
N GLU A 315 -20.53 -5.15 -7.85
CA GLU A 315 -21.06 -5.49 -9.18
C GLU A 315 -22.55 -5.12 -9.33
N ASN A 316 -23.36 -5.38 -8.29
CA ASN A 316 -24.82 -5.22 -8.40
C ASN A 316 -25.34 -3.87 -7.92
N CYS A 317 -24.58 -3.12 -7.11
CA CYS A 317 -25.09 -1.90 -6.48
C CYS A 317 -24.31 -0.62 -6.83
N PHE A 318 -23.15 -0.72 -7.47
CA PHE A 318 -22.34 0.43 -7.85
C PHE A 318 -22.12 0.46 -9.37
N PRO A 319 -22.04 1.65 -9.99
CA PRO A 319 -21.85 1.76 -11.43
C PRO A 319 -20.44 1.32 -11.82
N GLY A 320 -20.35 0.33 -12.70
CA GLY A 320 -19.10 -0.24 -13.23
C GLY A 320 -19.13 -1.76 -13.11
N THR A 321 -18.62 -2.47 -14.11
CA THR A 321 -18.34 -3.91 -14.01
C THR A 321 -17.01 -4.10 -13.31
N ILE A 322 -16.91 -5.09 -12.43
CA ILE A 322 -15.63 -5.50 -11.85
C ILE A 322 -14.73 -5.98 -12.98
N GLN A 323 -13.61 -5.29 -13.17
CA GLN A 323 -12.59 -5.69 -14.14
C GLN A 323 -11.46 -6.36 -13.37
N ASP A 324 -11.12 -7.59 -13.77
CA ASP A 324 -9.86 -8.20 -13.38
C ASP A 324 -8.74 -7.47 -14.13
N PHE A 325 -7.76 -6.99 -13.39
CA PHE A 325 -6.68 -6.21 -13.99
C PHE A 325 -5.51 -7.15 -14.29
N ASP A 326 -5.32 -7.45 -15.57
CA ASP A 326 -4.12 -8.16 -16.03
C ASP A 326 -2.86 -7.41 -15.54
N PRO A 327 -1.81 -8.12 -15.10
CA PRO A 327 -0.54 -7.49 -14.74
C PRO A 327 -0.02 -6.69 -15.94
N GLU A 328 0.49 -5.49 -15.68
CA GLU A 328 0.98 -4.56 -16.71
C GLU A 328 1.84 -5.29 -17.76
N THR A 329 1.48 -5.13 -19.05
CA THR A 329 2.27 -5.57 -20.21
C THR A 329 3.46 -4.65 -20.46
#